data_AF-A0A931FZ06-F1
#
_entry.id   AF-A0A931FZ06-F1
#
_cell.length_a   1.000
_cell.length_b   1.000
_cell.length_c   1.000
_cell.angle_alpha   90.00
_cell.angle_beta   90.00
_cell.angle_gamma   90.00
#
_symmetry.space_group_name_H-M   'P 1'
#
loop_
_entity.id
_entity.type
_entity.pdbx_description
1 polymer ?
#
loop_
_entity_poly.entity_id
_entity_poly.type
_entity_poly.pdbx_seq_one_letter_code
_entity_poly.pdbx_strand_id
1 'polypeptide(L)'
;MTDLELVATILRAAWGADTCDPHDLPDWRPENPARGQCGVTALVVQDLLGGDLVLGEVLVGGVKTGHHYWNRLPDGREADLTADQFRPGETVTGGQVQPRPSDAPRRCREQYELLRHRVLDGLSAIDATPKTHLSGG
;
A
#
# COMPACT_ATOMS: atom_id res chain seq x y z
N MET A 1 2.28 19.11 1.42
CA MET A 1 1.22 18.10 1.53
C MET A 1 1.56 17.04 0.50
N THR A 2 1.88 15.83 0.93
CA THR A 2 2.23 14.73 0.02
C THR A 2 0.99 14.33 -0.75
N ASP A 3 1.10 14.21 -2.08
CA ASP A 3 -0.02 13.89 -2.97
C ASP A 3 -0.20 12.37 -3.11
N LEU A 4 -1.45 11.90 -3.18
CA LEU A 4 -1.78 10.46 -3.25
C LEU A 4 -1.22 9.80 -4.51
N GLU A 5 -1.30 10.48 -5.66
CA GLU A 5 -0.80 9.94 -6.94
C GLU A 5 0.73 9.77 -6.93
N LEU A 6 1.44 10.72 -6.31
CA LEU A 6 2.87 10.61 -6.12
C LEU A 6 3.22 9.41 -5.21
N VAL A 7 2.51 9.27 -4.08
CA VAL A 7 2.68 8.14 -3.16
C VAL A 7 2.40 6.81 -3.86
N ALA A 8 1.32 6.73 -4.64
CA ALA A 8 0.97 5.54 -5.40
C ALA A 8 2.05 5.15 -6.43
N THR A 9 2.60 6.14 -7.13
CA THR A 9 3.70 5.93 -8.09
C THR A 9 4.94 5.36 -7.40
N ILE A 10 5.34 5.94 -6.28
CA ILE A 10 6.53 5.51 -5.53
C ILE A 10 6.30 4.13 -4.92
N LEU A 11 5.12 3.86 -4.34
CA LEU A 11 4.78 2.54 -3.80
C LEU A 11 4.87 1.45 -4.87
N ARG A 12 4.30 1.68 -6.06
CA ARG A 12 4.37 0.73 -7.17
C ARG A 12 5.82 0.39 -7.56
N ALA A 13 6.72 1.37 -7.53
CA ALA A 13 8.14 1.16 -7.80
C ALA A 13 8.90 0.50 -6.64
N ALA A 14 8.42 0.68 -5.40
CA ALA A 14 9.08 0.20 -4.19
C ALA A 14 8.70 -1.25 -3.81
N TRP A 15 7.57 -1.76 -4.30
CA TRP A 15 7.15 -3.13 -4.05
C TRP A 15 8.11 -4.15 -4.66
N GLY A 16 8.34 -5.22 -3.90
CA GLY A 16 9.06 -6.39 -4.37
C GLY A 16 8.60 -7.64 -3.62
N ALA A 17 9.16 -8.79 -4.02
CA ALA A 17 8.97 -10.05 -3.31
C ALA A 17 9.40 -9.96 -1.83
N ASP A 18 10.36 -9.09 -1.51
CA ASP A 18 10.88 -8.87 -0.17
C ASP A 18 10.04 -7.92 0.70
N THR A 19 9.08 -7.19 0.11
CA THR A 19 8.05 -6.44 0.85
C THR A 19 6.71 -7.19 0.86
N CYS A 20 6.60 -8.27 0.08
CA CYS A 20 5.41 -9.11 0.04
C CYS A 20 5.23 -9.85 1.36
N ASP A 21 3.98 -9.96 1.79
CA ASP A 21 3.58 -10.86 2.85
C ASP A 21 4.09 -12.30 2.59
N PRO A 22 4.84 -12.91 3.53
CA PRO A 22 5.32 -14.28 3.37
C PRO A 22 4.23 -15.32 3.09
N HIS A 23 2.99 -15.06 3.50
CA HIS A 23 1.85 -15.93 3.19
C HIS A 23 1.51 -15.93 1.69
N ASP A 24 1.57 -14.76 1.05
CA ASP A 24 1.21 -14.56 -0.35
C ASP A 24 2.41 -14.66 -1.30
N LEU A 25 3.63 -14.71 -0.76
CA LEU A 25 4.88 -14.81 -1.52
C LEU A 25 4.89 -15.97 -2.56
N PRO A 26 4.35 -17.17 -2.28
CA PRO A 26 4.25 -18.24 -3.30
C PRO A 26 3.42 -17.84 -4.53
N ASP A 27 2.49 -16.90 -4.38
CA ASP A 27 1.61 -16.38 -5.43
C ASP A 27 2.07 -15.06 -6.03
N TRP A 28 3.07 -14.40 -5.45
CA TRP A 28 3.63 -13.14 -5.94
C TRP A 28 4.37 -13.33 -7.26
N ARG A 29 4.16 -12.42 -8.21
CA ARG A 29 4.83 -12.42 -9.52
C ARG A 29 5.16 -10.97 -9.94
N PRO A 30 6.23 -10.73 -10.72
CA PRO A 30 6.53 -9.39 -11.23
C PRO A 30 5.39 -8.74 -12.03
N GLU A 31 4.55 -9.55 -12.67
CA GLU A 31 3.37 -9.10 -13.43
C GLU A 31 2.19 -8.68 -12.52
N ASN A 32 2.22 -9.07 -11.25
CA ASN A 32 1.27 -8.66 -10.22
C ASN A 32 2.02 -8.32 -8.92
N PRO A 33 2.73 -7.16 -8.90
CA PRO A 33 3.59 -6.81 -7.78
C PRO A 33 2.80 -6.43 -6.51
N ALA A 34 1.51 -6.10 -6.64
CA ALA A 34 0.62 -5.73 -5.55
C ALA A 34 0.21 -6.91 -4.65
N ARG A 35 0.37 -8.16 -5.12
CA ARG A 35 0.05 -9.37 -4.34
C ARG A 35 0.73 -9.36 -2.97
N GLY A 36 -0.06 -9.47 -1.91
CA GLY A 36 0.46 -9.51 -0.53
C GLY A 36 1.07 -8.19 -0.04
N GLN A 37 0.80 -7.06 -0.70
CA GLN A 37 1.32 -5.75 -0.28
C GLN A 37 0.32 -4.93 0.55
N CYS A 38 -0.94 -5.36 0.67
CA CYS A 38 -2.03 -4.52 1.22
C CYS A 38 -1.75 -3.98 2.63
N GLY A 39 -1.40 -4.85 3.57
CA GLY A 39 -1.17 -4.46 4.96
C GLY A 39 -0.01 -3.47 5.12
N VAL A 40 1.14 -3.77 4.50
CA VAL A 40 2.33 -2.90 4.59
C VAL A 40 2.11 -1.57 3.86
N THR A 41 1.43 -1.59 2.71
CA THR A 41 1.08 -0.38 1.95
C THR A 41 0.14 0.51 2.74
N ALA A 42 -0.93 -0.05 3.32
CA ALA A 42 -1.92 0.73 4.08
C ALA A 42 -1.30 1.44 5.29
N LEU A 43 -0.32 0.82 5.94
CA LEU A 43 0.43 1.43 7.05
C LEU A 43 1.32 2.58 6.57
N VAL A 44 2.03 2.41 5.46
CA VAL A 44 2.88 3.47 4.89
C VAL A 44 2.03 4.66 4.40
N VAL A 45 0.89 4.39 3.76
CA VAL A 45 -0.05 5.45 3.36
C VAL A 45 -0.57 6.19 4.59
N GLN A 46 -0.94 5.47 5.65
CA GLN A 46 -1.41 6.09 6.89
C GLN A 46 -0.32 6.96 7.54
N ASP A 47 0.94 6.52 7.55
CA ASP A 47 2.08 7.29 8.05
C ASP A 47 2.26 8.62 7.30
N LEU A 48 2.03 8.63 5.98
CA LEU A 48 2.30 9.78 5.12
C LEU A 48 1.12 10.74 4.99
N LEU A 49 -0.10 10.20 4.90
CA LEU A 49 -1.31 10.94 4.55
C LEU A 49 -2.35 10.96 5.68
N GLY A 50 -2.12 10.21 6.76
CA GLY A 50 -3.07 10.05 7.86
C GLY A 50 -4.27 9.18 7.47
N GLY A 51 -5.39 9.41 8.14
CA GLY A 51 -6.64 8.69 7.91
C GLY A 51 -6.75 7.36 8.66
N ASP A 52 -7.80 6.62 8.30
CA ASP A 52 -8.19 5.36 8.91
C ASP A 52 -7.59 4.16 8.17
N LEU A 53 -7.26 3.09 8.89
CA LEU A 53 -7.09 1.77 8.30
C LEU A 53 -8.46 1.13 8.15
N VAL A 54 -8.77 0.61 6.97
CA VAL A 54 -10.02 -0.09 6.68
C VAL A 54 -9.70 -1.55 6.37
N LEU A 55 -10.45 -2.46 6.98
CA LEU A 55 -10.28 -3.90 6.86
C LEU A 55 -11.51 -4.53 6.20
N GLY A 56 -11.29 -5.20 5.08
CA GLY A 56 -12.26 -6.04 4.40
C GLY A 56 -11.88 -7.52 4.47
N GLU A 57 -12.81 -8.36 4.02
CA GLU A 57 -12.63 -9.80 3.91
C GLU A 57 -12.42 -10.18 2.44
N VAL A 58 -11.44 -11.05 2.19
CA VAL A 58 -11.20 -11.62 0.87
C VAL A 58 -11.96 -12.95 0.76
N LEU A 59 -12.78 -13.08 -0.27
CA LEU A 59 -13.56 -14.27 -0.57
C LEU A 59 -13.08 -14.93 -1.86
N VAL A 60 -13.03 -16.27 -1.88
CA VAL A 60 -12.82 -17.08 -3.09
C VAL A 60 -13.96 -18.07 -3.19
N GLY A 61 -14.75 -17.99 -4.27
CA GLY A 61 -15.96 -18.81 -4.41
C GLY A 61 -16.98 -18.60 -3.26
N GLY A 62 -17.00 -17.40 -2.67
CA GLY A 62 -17.87 -17.05 -1.54
C GLY A 62 -17.36 -17.47 -0.16
N VAL A 63 -16.19 -18.13 -0.06
CA VAL A 63 -15.58 -18.55 1.20
C VAL A 63 -14.50 -17.56 1.61
N LYS A 64 -14.49 -17.11 2.86
CA LYS A 64 -13.45 -16.23 3.41
C LYS A 64 -12.11 -16.93 3.45
N THR A 65 -11.13 -16.37 2.75
CA THR A 65 -9.74 -16.88 2.69
C THR A 65 -8.73 -15.94 3.32
N GLY A 66 -9.06 -14.65 3.44
CA GLY A 66 -8.10 -13.66 3.93
C GLY A 66 -8.72 -12.33 4.31
N HIS A 67 -7.85 -11.36 4.47
CA HIS A 67 -8.17 -9.99 4.81
C HIS A 67 -7.50 -9.04 3.82
N HIS A 68 -8.14 -7.90 3.58
CA HIS A 68 -7.60 -6.84 2.74
C HIS A 68 -7.60 -5.52 3.51
N TYR A 69 -6.47 -4.82 3.46
CA TYR A 69 -6.33 -3.51 4.08
C TYR A 69 -6.21 -2.41 3.02
N TRP A 70 -6.92 -1.31 3.24
CA TRP A 70 -6.75 -0.06 2.51
C TRP A 70 -6.97 1.13 3.45
N ASN A 71 -6.95 2.35 2.94
CA ASN A 71 -7.11 3.55 3.76
C ASN A 71 -8.37 4.33 3.39
N ARG A 72 -9.01 4.94 4.39
CA ARG A 72 -9.89 6.09 4.17
C ARG A 72 -9.17 7.35 4.63
N LEU A 73 -8.93 8.27 3.70
CA LEU A 73 -8.16 9.49 3.93
C LEU A 73 -8.94 10.52 4.78
N PRO A 74 -8.26 11.54 5.34
CA PRO A 74 -8.92 12.56 6.17
C PRO A 74 -10.05 13.33 5.49
N ASP A 75 -10.05 13.40 4.15
CA ASP A 75 -11.12 14.02 3.35
C ASP A 75 -12.26 13.05 2.99
N GLY A 76 -12.21 11.82 3.52
CA GLY A 76 -13.22 10.78 3.32
C GLY A 76 -13.03 9.93 2.07
N ARG A 77 -12.04 10.21 1.21
CA ARG A 77 -11.77 9.36 0.04
C ARG A 77 -11.21 8.00 0.44
N GLU A 78 -11.67 6.95 -0.22
CA GLU A 78 -11.09 5.61 -0.11
C GLU A 78 -9.87 5.50 -1.03
N ALA A 79 -8.75 5.04 -0.50
CA ALA A 79 -7.48 4.85 -1.19
C ALA A 79 -7.05 3.38 -1.08
N ASP A 80 -7.48 2.58 -2.04
CA ASP A 80 -7.04 1.19 -2.20
C ASP A 80 -6.00 1.10 -3.32
N LEU A 81 -4.74 1.29 -2.95
CA LEU A 81 -3.62 1.26 -3.90
C LEU A 81 -3.23 -0.17 -4.30
N THR A 82 -3.82 -1.19 -3.67
CA THR A 82 -3.50 -2.61 -3.89
C THR A 82 -4.71 -3.42 -4.36
N ALA A 83 -5.75 -2.75 -4.87
CA ALA A 83 -6.95 -3.39 -5.40
C ALA A 83 -6.66 -4.33 -6.57
N ASP A 84 -5.63 -4.01 -7.37
CA ASP A 84 -5.18 -4.79 -8.53
C ASP A 84 -4.45 -6.08 -8.16
N GLN A 85 -4.25 -6.34 -6.86
CA GLN A 85 -3.65 -7.60 -6.41
C GLN A 85 -4.53 -8.80 -6.72
N PHE A 86 -5.86 -8.65 -6.74
CA PHE A 86 -6.83 -9.76 -6.81
C PHE A 86 -7.01 -10.30 -8.24
N ARG A 87 -7.03 -11.62 -8.36
CA ARG A 87 -7.29 -12.38 -9.60
C ARG A 87 -8.80 -12.58 -9.78
N PRO A 88 -9.25 -12.93 -11.01
CA PRO A 88 -10.63 -13.31 -11.23
C PRO A 88 -11.11 -14.41 -10.25
N GLY A 89 -12.25 -14.17 -9.61
CA GLY A 89 -12.82 -15.09 -8.61
C GLY A 89 -12.46 -14.77 -7.15
N GLU A 90 -11.50 -13.86 -6.92
CA GLU A 90 -11.24 -13.26 -5.62
C GLU A 90 -12.05 -11.96 -5.50
N THR A 91 -12.81 -11.79 -4.43
CA THR A 91 -13.58 -10.57 -4.18
C THR A 91 -13.34 -10.04 -2.78
N VAL A 92 -13.35 -8.72 -2.62
CA VAL A 92 -13.30 -8.06 -1.31
C VAL A 92 -14.69 -7.62 -0.91
N THR A 93 -15.06 -7.88 0.35
CA THR A 93 -16.32 -7.41 0.93
C THR A 93 -16.11 -6.77 2.30
N GLY A 94 -17.13 -6.07 2.79
CA GLY A 94 -17.09 -5.37 4.06
C GLY A 94 -16.31 -4.06 3.97
N GLY A 95 -15.47 -3.80 4.98
CA GLY A 95 -14.78 -2.53 5.15
C GLY A 95 -15.14 -1.92 6.51
N GLN A 96 -14.38 -2.30 7.53
CA GLN A 96 -14.54 -1.78 8.89
C GLN A 96 -13.27 -1.04 9.29
N VAL A 97 -13.44 0.12 9.91
CA VAL A 97 -12.30 0.87 10.46
C VAL A 97 -11.64 0.04 11.55
N GLN A 98 -10.32 -0.08 11.46
CA GLN A 98 -9.52 -0.73 12.48
C GLN A 98 -8.58 0.28 13.14
N PRO A 99 -8.54 0.34 14.48
CA PRO A 99 -7.51 1.11 15.16
C PRO A 99 -6.14 0.47 14.88
N ARG A 100 -5.11 1.30 14.70
CA ARG A 100 -3.73 0.85 14.65
C ARG A 100 -3.18 0.72 16.08
N PRO A 101 -2.80 -0.48 16.56
CA PRO A 101 -2.10 -0.62 17.83
C PRO A 101 -0.80 0.19 17.83
N SER A 102 -0.38 0.70 19.00
CA SER A 102 0.83 1.51 19.12
C SER A 102 2.12 0.76 18.74
N ASP A 103 2.11 -0.57 18.84
CA ASP A 103 3.23 -1.44 18.48
C ASP A 103 3.08 -2.08 17.09
N ALA A 104 2.11 -1.66 16.29
CA ALA A 104 1.88 -2.19 14.95
C ALA A 104 2.90 -1.65 13.91
N PRO A 105 3.25 -2.47 12.89
CA PRO A 105 2.76 -3.83 12.67
C PRO A 105 3.57 -4.89 13.45
N ARG A 106 2.87 -5.87 14.01
CA ARG A 106 3.51 -7.08 14.59
C ARG A 106 3.87 -8.10 13.52
N ARG A 107 2.97 -8.28 12.54
CA ARG A 107 3.15 -9.16 11.39
C ARG A 107 3.73 -8.35 10.23
N CYS A 108 4.64 -8.94 9.47
CA CYS A 108 5.30 -8.29 8.33
C CYS A 108 6.05 -7.00 8.72
N ARG A 109 6.63 -6.93 9.92
CA ARG A 109 7.36 -5.74 10.41
C ARG A 109 8.54 -5.39 9.49
N GLU A 110 9.36 -6.36 9.15
CA GLU A 110 10.54 -6.16 8.30
C GLU A 110 10.14 -5.68 6.90
N GLN A 111 9.09 -6.27 6.32
CA GLN A 111 8.52 -5.87 5.03
C GLN A 111 8.01 -4.42 5.07
N TYR A 112 7.30 -4.05 6.14
CA TYR A 112 6.82 -2.69 6.36
C TYR A 112 7.98 -1.70 6.49
N GLU A 113 8.99 -2.00 7.30
CA GLU A 113 10.16 -1.13 7.51
C GLU A 113 10.94 -0.94 6.21
N LEU A 114 11.13 -2.01 5.44
CA LEU A 114 11.77 -1.97 4.12
C LEU A 114 10.97 -1.12 3.13
N LEU A 115 9.65 -1.37 3.01
CA LEU A 115 8.79 -0.60 2.10
C LEU A 115 8.78 0.89 2.48
N ARG A 116 8.63 1.18 3.77
CA ARG A 116 8.65 2.55 4.29
C ARG A 116 9.96 3.25 3.95
N HIS A 117 11.09 2.58 4.14
CA HIS A 117 12.40 3.14 3.79
C HIS A 117 12.50 3.47 2.29
N ARG A 118 12.15 2.54 1.41
CA ARG A 118 12.14 2.76 -0.05
C ARG A 118 11.25 3.94 -0.46
N VAL A 119 10.09 4.07 0.15
CA VAL A 119 9.15 5.15 -0.16
C VAL A 119 9.69 6.52 0.30
N LEU A 120 10.28 6.60 1.48
CA LEU A 120 10.89 7.84 1.98
C LEU A 120 12.10 8.27 1.14
N ASP A 121 12.92 7.32 0.71
CA ASP A 121 14.03 7.57 -0.20
C ASP A 121 13.53 8.07 -1.57
N GLY A 122 12.49 7.43 -2.11
CA GLY A 122 11.85 7.85 -3.35
C GLY A 122 11.28 9.27 -3.29
N LEU A 123 10.60 9.62 -2.19
CA LEU A 123 10.08 10.98 -1.97
C LEU A 123 11.22 12.01 -1.91
N SER A 124 12.29 11.69 -1.18
CA SER A 124 13.46 12.57 -1.03
C SER A 124 14.17 12.82 -2.36
N ALA A 125 14.24 11.82 -3.24
CA ALA A 125 14.84 11.95 -4.56
C ALA A 125 14.05 12.88 -5.49
N ILE A 126 12.71 12.86 -5.39
CA ILE A 126 11.83 13.78 -6.14
C ILE A 126 12.04 15.23 -5.69
N ASP A 127 12.10 15.47 -4.38
CA ASP A 127 12.32 16.81 -3.83
C ASP A 127 13.72 17.36 -4.16
N ALA A 128 14.72 16.49 -4.32
CA ALA A 128 16.08 16.86 -4.71
C ALA A 128 16.26 17.13 -6.21
N THR A 129 15.29 16.79 -7.06
CA THR A 129 15.41 16.99 -8.51
C THR A 129 15.22 18.47 -8.86
N PRO A 130 16.23 19.17 -9.43
CA PRO A 130 16.08 20.57 -9.80
C PRO A 130 14.97 20.73 -10.84
N LYS A 131 13.97 21.57 -10.55
CA LYS A 131 13.01 22.00 -11.57
C LYS A 131 13.76 22.81 -12.60
N THR A 132 14.14 22.21 -13.73
CA THR A 132 14.65 22.96 -14.88
C THR A 132 13.56 23.94 -15.33
N HIS A 133 13.71 25.21 -14.95
CA HIS A 133 12.95 26.30 -15.54
C HIS A 133 13.40 26.41 -17.00
N LEU A 134 12.54 25.98 -17.92
CA LEU A 134 12.63 26.42 -19.30
C LEU A 134 12.17 27.89 -19.32
N SER A 135 13.11 28.81 -19.14
CA SER A 135 12.94 30.19 -19.58
C SER A 135 12.93 30.19 -21.11
N GLY A 136 11.72 30.17 -21.68
CA GLY A 136 11.50 30.49 -23.08
C GLY A 136 11.79 31.97 -23.31
N GLY A 137 12.64 32.24 -24.31
CA GLY A 137 12.96 33.58 -24.81
C GLY A 137 11.98 34.09 -25.84
#